data_AF-A0A2G9TXC0-F1
#
_entry.id   AF-A0A2G9TXC0-F1
#
_cell.length_a   1.000
_cell.length_b   1.000
_cell.length_c   1.000
_cell.angle_alpha   90.00
_cell.angle_beta   90.00
_cell.angle_gamma   90.00
#
_symmetry.space_group_name_H-M   'P 1'
#
loop_
_entity.id
_entity.type
_entity.pdbx_description
1 polymer ?
#
loop_
_entity_poly.entity_id
_entity_poly.type
_entity_poly.pdbx_seq_one_letter_code
_entity_poly.pdbx_strand_id
1 'polypeptide(L)'
;MEMSGCANGKNLCTDGYMGEYCESLKDWCTSTNPEHASFVRSNCQKTCGFCCEDGYHADVCPSVKDWCTSTNPEHASFVRSNCKKTCGFCKV
;
A
#
# COMPACT_ATOMS: atom_id res chain seq x y z
N MET A 1 -11.86 -15.47 7.86
CA MET A 1 -11.09 -14.90 6.74
C MET A 1 -11.14 -13.39 6.91
N GLU A 2 -10.11 -12.79 7.51
CA GLU A 2 -9.94 -11.34 7.48
C GLU A 2 -8.79 -11.06 6.52
N MET A 3 -9.17 -10.70 5.29
CA MET A 3 -8.23 -10.25 4.28
C MET A 3 -7.68 -8.89 4.74
N SER A 4 -6.48 -8.92 5.30
CA SER A 4 -5.74 -7.73 5.70
C SER A 4 -5.17 -7.02 4.48
N GLY A 5 -6.08 -6.45 3.69
CA GLY A 5 -5.76 -5.54 2.59
C GLY A 5 -6.57 -4.28 2.81
N CYS A 6 -5.92 -3.23 3.32
CA CYS A 6 -6.36 -1.83 3.32
C CYS A 6 -7.89 -1.61 3.23
N ALA A 7 -8.67 -2.20 4.13
CA ALA A 7 -10.12 -2.03 4.14
C ALA A 7 -10.48 -0.99 5.19
N ASN A 8 -11.29 -0.02 4.77
CA ASN A 8 -11.91 1.03 5.59
C ASN A 8 -11.03 2.19 6.00
N GLY A 9 -10.99 3.23 5.15
CA GLY A 9 -11.34 4.61 5.52
C GLY A 9 -10.63 5.30 6.69
N LYS A 10 -9.64 4.67 7.30
CA LYS A 10 -8.75 5.19 8.32
C LYS A 10 -7.34 4.87 7.86
N ASN A 11 -6.63 5.94 7.53
CA ASN A 11 -5.20 5.98 7.23
C ASN A 11 -4.37 5.43 8.41
N LEU A 12 -4.38 4.12 8.64
CA LEU A 12 -3.48 3.50 9.59
C LEU A 12 -2.80 2.36 8.87
N CYS A 13 -1.82 2.74 8.05
CA CYS A 13 -0.76 1.83 7.69
C CYS A 13 -0.04 1.47 8.99
N THR A 14 -0.22 0.23 9.43
CA THR A 14 0.36 -0.31 10.64
C THR A 14 1.04 -1.62 10.30
N ASP A 15 2.01 -2.00 11.10
CA ASP A 15 2.48 -3.37 11.08
C ASP A 15 1.39 -4.25 11.71
N GLY A 16 1.05 -5.36 11.04
CA GLY A 16 0.10 -6.36 11.52
C GLY A 16 0.67 -7.25 12.64
N TYR A 17 1.98 -7.17 12.86
CA TYR A 17 2.71 -7.83 13.95
C TYR A 17 3.32 -6.79 14.89
N MET A 18 3.80 -7.23 16.06
CA MET A 18 4.57 -6.38 16.97
C MET A 18 5.74 -5.73 16.21
N GLY A 19 5.96 -4.43 16.43
CA GLY A 19 6.97 -3.65 15.71
C GLY A 19 8.37 -4.29 15.73
N GLU A 20 8.76 -4.90 16.85
CA GLU A 20 10.05 -5.59 16.99
C GLU A 20 10.23 -6.77 16.02
N TYR A 21 9.15 -7.48 15.69
CA TYR A 21 9.20 -8.57 14.70
C TYR A 21 9.42 -8.01 13.30
N CYS A 22 8.70 -6.97 12.92
CA CYS A 22 8.89 -6.34 11.61
C CYS A 22 10.27 -5.67 11.48
N GLU A 23 10.80 -5.07 12.54
CA GLU A 23 12.16 -4.53 12.58
C GLU A 23 13.21 -5.60 12.29
N SER A 24 13.03 -6.83 12.81
CA SER A 24 13.91 -7.97 12.54
C SER A 24 13.84 -8.46 11.09
N LEU A 25 12.80 -8.10 10.33
CA LEU A 25 12.56 -8.49 8.95
C LEU A 25 12.87 -7.36 7.94
N LYS A 26 13.58 -6.30 8.35
CA LYS A 26 13.90 -5.18 7.44
C LYS A 26 14.60 -5.60 6.15
N ASP A 27 15.47 -6.60 6.21
CA ASP A 27 16.14 -7.12 5.01
C ASP A 27 15.16 -7.77 4.01
N TRP A 28 13.98 -8.19 4.48
CA TRP A 28 12.94 -8.76 3.63
C TRP A 28 12.17 -7.69 2.83
N CYS A 29 12.23 -6.42 3.24
CA CYS A 29 11.62 -5.30 2.51
C CYS A 29 12.15 -5.16 1.08
N THR A 30 13.39 -5.58 0.83
CA THR A 30 14.03 -5.56 -0.49
C THR A 30 14.32 -6.96 -1.04
N SER A 31 13.81 -8.01 -0.38
CA SER A 31 14.06 -9.39 -0.80
C SER A 31 13.40 -9.70 -2.14
N THR A 32 14.11 -10.40 -3.01
CA THR A 32 13.57 -10.93 -4.26
C THR A 32 12.85 -12.27 -4.07
N ASN A 33 12.91 -12.86 -2.86
CA ASN A 33 12.11 -14.04 -2.55
C ASN A 33 10.62 -13.62 -2.46
N PRO A 34 9.74 -14.19 -3.29
CA PRO A 34 8.33 -13.79 -3.35
C PRO A 34 7.58 -14.04 -2.04
N GLU A 35 7.95 -15.07 -1.27
CA GLU A 35 7.33 -15.36 0.03
C GLU A 35 7.70 -14.28 1.05
N HIS A 36 8.98 -13.90 1.13
CA HIS A 36 9.44 -12.82 2.00
C HIS A 36 8.77 -11.50 1.63
N ALA A 37 8.81 -11.14 0.34
CA ALA A 37 8.24 -9.90 -0.17
C ALA A 37 6.72 -9.82 0.09
N SER A 38 5.99 -10.91 -0.16
CA SER A 38 4.54 -11.00 0.13
C SER A 38 4.25 -10.86 1.62
N PHE A 39 5.07 -11.52 2.46
CA PHE A 39 4.91 -11.48 3.91
C PHE A 39 5.07 -10.06 4.45
N VAL A 40 6.17 -9.37 4.14
CA VAL A 40 6.40 -8.02 4.66
C VAL A 40 5.47 -6.96 4.06
N ARG A 41 5.00 -7.15 2.81
CA ARG A 41 3.97 -6.29 2.20
C ARG A 41 2.60 -6.42 2.87
N SER A 42 2.31 -7.56 3.48
CA SER A 42 1.03 -7.78 4.16
C SER A 42 1.10 -7.41 5.64
N ASN A 43 2.26 -7.61 6.27
CA ASN A 43 2.39 -7.60 7.73
C ASN A 43 3.29 -6.49 8.28
N CYS A 44 4.20 -5.94 7.48
CA CYS A 44 5.23 -4.99 7.93
C CYS A 44 5.24 -3.73 7.06
N GLN A 45 4.05 -3.29 6.64
CA GLN A 45 3.87 -2.19 5.69
C GLN A 45 4.46 -0.88 6.20
N LYS A 46 4.38 -0.63 7.51
CA LYS A 46 4.92 0.57 8.12
C LYS A 46 6.43 0.47 8.23
N THR A 47 6.94 -0.63 8.77
CA THR A 47 8.39 -0.86 8.91
C THR A 47 9.11 -0.82 7.56
N CYS A 48 8.51 -1.40 6.52
CA CYS A 48 9.09 -1.42 5.17
C CYS A 48 8.75 -0.19 4.30
N GLY A 49 7.94 0.76 4.80
CA GLY A 49 7.54 1.94 4.05
C GLY A 49 6.56 1.67 2.88
N PHE A 50 5.91 0.52 2.86
CA PHE A 50 4.92 0.15 1.84
C PHE A 50 3.56 0.83 2.03
N CYS A 51 3.39 1.60 3.10
CA CYS A 51 2.20 2.40 3.39
C CYS A 51 1.71 3.27 2.23
N CYS A 52 2.67 3.73 1.42
CA CYS A 52 2.45 4.63 0.31
C CYS A 52 3.03 4.10 -0.98
N GLU A 53 2.65 2.88 -1.31
CA GLU A 53 2.80 2.37 -2.66
C GLU A 53 1.48 2.47 -3.42
N ASP A 54 1.62 2.67 -4.73
CA ASP A 54 0.54 2.34 -5.63
C ASP A 54 0.38 0.81 -5.64
N GLY A 55 -0.86 0.35 -5.78
CA GLY A 55 -1.22 -1.07 -5.74
C GLY A 55 -0.73 -1.82 -6.97
N TYR A 56 -1.39 -2.95 -7.26
CA TYR A 56 -1.06 -3.79 -8.42
C TYR A 56 -1.04 -3.05 -9.77
N HIS A 57 -1.78 -1.94 -9.87
CA HIS A 57 -1.85 -1.08 -11.07
C HIS A 57 -0.94 0.15 -11.02
N ALA A 58 0.19 0.07 -10.30
CA ALA A 58 1.15 1.17 -10.18
C ALA A 58 1.66 1.68 -11.54
N ASP A 59 1.74 0.81 -12.55
CA ASP A 59 2.10 1.15 -13.93
C ASP A 59 1.05 2.02 -14.63
N VAL A 60 -0.22 1.87 -14.27
CA VAL A 60 -1.34 2.63 -14.85
C VAL A 60 -1.52 3.98 -14.15
N CYS A 61 -1.17 4.08 -12.87
CA CYS A 61 -1.40 5.27 -12.05
C CYS A 61 -0.89 6.60 -12.65
N PRO A 62 0.30 6.67 -13.28
CA PRO A 62 0.75 7.90 -13.95
C PRO A 62 -0.19 8.37 -15.07
N SER A 63 -0.80 7.43 -15.79
CA SER A 63 -1.69 7.69 -16.94
C SER A 63 -3.10 8.12 -16.53
N VAL A 64 -3.51 7.85 -15.29
CA VAL A 64 -4.83 8.22 -14.73
C VAL A 64 -4.72 9.27 -13.62
N LYS A 65 -3.64 10.06 -13.61
CA LYS A 65 -3.40 11.05 -12.55
C LYS A 65 -4.47 12.14 -12.48
N ASP A 66 -5.12 12.45 -13.59
CA ASP A 66 -6.29 13.34 -13.66
C ASP A 66 -7.50 12.79 -12.89
N TRP A 67 -7.57 11.47 -12.67
CA TRP A 67 -8.63 10.84 -11.89
C TRP A 67 -8.52 11.14 -10.39
N CYS A 68 -7.34 11.56 -9.91
CA CYS A 68 -7.13 11.95 -8.51
C CYS A 68 -8.08 13.05 -8.02
N THR A 69 -8.54 13.91 -8.94
CA THR A 69 -9.49 15.01 -8.66
C THR A 69 -10.83 14.83 -9.37
N SER A 70 -11.08 13.66 -9.97
CA SER A 70 -12.32 13.42 -10.70
C SER A 70 -13.51 13.29 -9.75
N THR A 71 -14.66 13.83 -10.18
CA THR A 71 -15.95 13.66 -9.49
C THR A 71 -16.67 12.37 -9.90
N ASN A 72 -16.16 11.64 -10.90
CA ASN A 72 -16.70 10.33 -11.26
C ASN A 72 -16.39 9.34 -10.11
N PRO A 73 -17.41 8.68 -9.52
CA PRO A 73 -17.22 7.76 -8.41
C PRO A 73 -16.37 6.53 -8.76
N GLU A 74 -16.41 6.05 -10.01
CA GLU A 74 -15.59 4.92 -10.45
C GLU A 74 -14.11 5.32 -10.52
N HIS A 75 -13.81 6.48 -11.09
CA HIS A 75 -12.46 7.04 -11.15
C HIS A 75 -11.91 7.25 -9.73
N ALA A 76 -12.69 7.93 -8.88
CA ALA A 76 -12.31 8.21 -7.50
C ALA A 76 -12.07 6.92 -6.69
N SER A 77 -12.91 5.89 -6.89
CA SER A 77 -12.75 4.58 -6.25
C SER A 77 -11.48 3.87 -6.72
N PHE A 78 -11.23 3.87 -8.03
CA PHE A 78 -10.04 3.25 -8.62
C PHE A 78 -8.76 3.87 -8.06
N VAL A 79 -8.62 5.20 -8.13
CA VAL A 79 -7.39 5.87 -7.69
C VAL A 79 -7.18 5.82 -6.18
N ARG A 80 -8.25 5.81 -5.37
CA ARG A 80 -8.14 5.65 -3.90
C ARG A 80 -7.64 4.27 -3.50
N SER A 81 -7.98 3.25 -4.29
CA SER A 81 -7.58 1.87 -4.02
C SER A 81 -6.18 1.58 -4.55
N ASN A 82 -5.86 2.09 -5.74
CA ASN A 82 -4.68 1.67 -6.50
C ASN A 82 -3.59 2.73 -6.64
N CYS A 83 -3.91 4.02 -6.55
CA CYS A 83 -2.99 5.10 -6.91
C CYS A 83 -2.73 6.05 -5.73
N LYS A 84 -2.61 5.50 -4.51
CA LYS A 84 -2.49 6.27 -3.26
C LYS A 84 -1.25 7.15 -3.26
N LYS A 85 -0.12 6.65 -3.74
CA LYS A 85 1.14 7.40 -3.83
C LYS A 85 1.03 8.45 -4.92
N THR A 86 0.59 8.04 -6.12
CA THR A 86 0.48 8.94 -7.27
C THR A 86 -0.48 10.11 -7.02
N CYS A 87 -1.62 9.85 -6.36
CA CYS A 87 -2.60 10.87 -6.01
C CYS A 87 -2.31 11.59 -4.70
N GLY A 88 -1.25 11.24 -3.97
CA GLY A 88 -0.91 11.84 -2.69
C GLY A 88 -1.96 11.60 -1.59
N PHE A 89 -2.73 10.52 -1.69
CA PHE A 89 -3.75 10.14 -0.69
C PHE A 89 -3.15 9.61 0.60
N CYS A 90 -1.85 9.37 0.62
CA CYS A 90 -1.12 8.95 1.81
C CYS A 90 0.23 9.67 1.88
N LYS A 91 0.85 9.66 3.07
CA LYS A 91 2.21 10.15 3.31
C LYS A 91 3.03 9.05 4.00
N VAL A 92 4.29 8.90 3.58
CA VAL A 92 5.29 8.05 4.26
C VAL A 92 5.71 8.73 5.56
#